data_AF-A0A963LSK7-F1
#
_entry.id   AF-A0A963LSK7-F1
#
_cell.length_a   1.000
_cell.length_b   1.000
_cell.length_c   1.000
_cell.angle_alpha   90.00
_cell.angle_beta   90.00
_cell.angle_gamma   90.00
#
_symmetry.space_group_name_H-M   'P 1'
#
loop_
_entity.id
_entity.type
_entity.pdbx_description
1 polymer ?
#
loop_
_entity_poly.entity_id
_entity_poly.type
_entity_poly.pdbx_seq_one_letter_code
_entity_poly.pdbx_strand_id
1 'polypeptide(L)'
;MRRHPWRIVLLPPALVLLYVLALVPFTPGIGDLRKAKVGMPSVLLATDGSVLAEYKNINREWVPLDKVAASVVNALIAIEDRRFFQHHGIDLRRTGGALLSTLRGELQGGSTLTQQLARNLYPDEIGRAASITRKIKEAITALKIEALYSKTEILETYLNTVPFLYNAFGIEMAARTYFDKSAKDLDVLEGATLVGMLKGTSYYNPVLNPERALQRRNLVLAQMARDGTLDPARVQALSRQPLRLDFERQVESPGPAPHIAQHLRTWLVAWADDNDYNIHVDGLRVVTTLDAGLQRAANQALARQLAQLQRLADSRVR
;
A
#
# COMPACT_ATOMS: atom_id res chain seq x y z
N MET A 1 -46.73 10.27 -38.50
CA MET A 1 -46.08 10.07 -37.18
C MET A 1 -44.56 10.10 -37.34
N ARG A 2 -43.91 11.26 -37.09
CA ARG A 2 -42.46 11.39 -37.13
C ARG A 2 -41.85 10.69 -35.91
N ARG A 3 -41.37 9.46 -36.06
CA ARG A 3 -40.59 8.78 -35.01
C ARG A 3 -39.25 9.50 -34.89
N HIS A 4 -38.99 10.16 -33.76
CA HIS A 4 -37.73 10.87 -33.50
C HIS A 4 -36.56 9.87 -33.44
N PRO A 5 -35.69 9.77 -34.46
CA PRO A 5 -34.59 8.80 -34.48
C PRO A 5 -33.56 9.06 -33.38
N TRP A 6 -33.49 10.29 -32.87
CA TRP A 6 -32.62 10.73 -31.78
C TRP A 6 -32.93 10.04 -30.44
N ARG A 7 -34.19 9.64 -30.20
CA ARG A 7 -34.57 8.97 -28.94
C ARG A 7 -33.94 7.57 -28.82
N ILE A 8 -33.70 6.90 -29.95
CA ILE A 8 -33.05 5.57 -30.00
C ILE A 8 -31.53 5.71 -29.81
N VAL A 9 -30.94 6.80 -30.28
CA VAL A 9 -29.49 7.07 -30.16
C VAL A 9 -29.07 7.49 -28.74
N LEU A 10 -29.95 8.17 -28.00
CA LEU A 10 -29.68 8.63 -26.63
C LEU A 10 -29.99 7.59 -25.54
N LEU A 11 -30.68 6.51 -25.88
CA LEU A 11 -31.11 5.46 -24.96
C LEU A 11 -29.93 4.71 -24.31
N PRO A 12 -28.90 4.27 -25.05
CA PRO A 12 -27.76 3.56 -24.46
C PRO A 12 -26.92 4.43 -23.49
N PRO A 13 -26.55 5.68 -23.81
CA PRO A 13 -25.86 6.57 -22.86
C PRO A 13 -26.70 6.85 -21.61
N ALA A 14 -28.02 7.03 -21.76
CA ALA A 14 -28.92 7.25 -20.63
C ALA A 14 -29.00 6.03 -19.70
N LEU A 15 -29.04 4.81 -20.26
CA LEU A 15 -29.00 3.57 -19.47
C LEU A 15 -27.67 3.39 -18.74
N VAL A 16 -26.54 3.71 -19.39
CA VAL A 16 -25.23 3.69 -18.73
C VAL A 16 -25.18 4.71 -17.60
N LEU A 17 -25.66 5.93 -17.83
CA LEU A 17 -25.72 6.96 -16.79
C LEU A 17 -26.60 6.52 -15.62
N LEU A 18 -27.78 5.96 -15.90
CA LEU A 18 -28.69 5.45 -14.88
C LEU A 18 -28.05 4.30 -14.09
N TYR A 19 -27.32 3.41 -14.76
CA TYR A 19 -26.57 2.33 -14.10
C TYR A 19 -25.45 2.87 -13.20
N VAL A 20 -24.68 3.86 -13.67
CA VAL A 20 -23.65 4.53 -12.86
C VAL A 20 -24.28 5.19 -11.64
N LEU A 21 -25.38 5.93 -11.80
CA LEU A 21 -26.12 6.57 -10.72
C LEU A 21 -26.67 5.54 -9.71
N ALA A 22 -27.21 4.43 -10.19
CA ALA A 22 -27.70 3.34 -9.35
C ALA A 22 -26.59 2.69 -8.51
N LEU A 23 -25.33 2.74 -8.96
CA LEU A 23 -24.18 2.22 -8.22
C LEU A 23 -23.64 3.17 -7.15
N VAL A 24 -23.98 4.47 -7.18
CA VAL A 24 -23.44 5.46 -6.23
C VAL A 24 -23.70 5.07 -4.75
N PRO A 25 -24.89 4.61 -4.34
CA PRO A 25 -25.14 4.17 -2.97
C PRO A 25 -24.34 2.93 -2.56
N PHE A 26 -23.89 2.11 -3.52
CA PHE A 26 -23.11 0.89 -3.32
C PHE A 26 -21.60 1.12 -3.44
N THR A 27 -21.16 2.37 -3.32
CA THR A 27 -19.74 2.75 -3.27
C THR A 27 -19.41 3.36 -1.91
N PRO A 28 -18.18 3.18 -1.40
CA PRO A 28 -17.76 3.66 -0.09
C PRO A 28 -18.14 5.12 0.20
N GLY A 29 -18.43 5.38 1.47
CA GLY A 29 -18.28 6.71 2.04
C GLY A 29 -16.79 7.03 2.14
N ILE A 30 -16.41 8.28 1.86
CA ILE A 30 -14.99 8.68 1.83
C ILE A 30 -14.52 9.41 3.09
N GLY A 31 -15.35 9.45 4.14
CA GLY A 31 -14.94 9.95 5.45
C GLY A 31 -13.82 9.12 6.09
N ASP A 32 -13.65 7.85 5.66
CA ASP A 32 -12.69 6.89 6.21
C ASP A 32 -11.24 7.09 5.72
N LEU A 33 -10.98 7.93 4.71
CA LEU A 33 -9.61 8.27 4.32
C LEU A 33 -8.82 8.92 5.46
N ARG A 34 -9.50 9.66 6.35
CA ARG A 34 -8.91 10.17 7.59
C ARG A 34 -8.54 9.04 8.55
N LYS A 35 -9.36 7.99 8.68
CA LYS A 35 -9.04 6.81 9.50
C LYS A 35 -7.84 6.04 8.94
N ALA A 36 -7.72 5.94 7.61
CA ALA A 36 -6.54 5.32 6.99
C ALA A 36 -5.23 6.07 7.31
N LYS A 37 -5.30 7.39 7.50
CA LYS A 37 -4.19 8.29 7.88
C LYS A 37 -3.90 8.31 9.39
N VAL A 38 -4.94 8.24 10.21
CA VAL A 38 -4.86 8.46 11.67
C VAL A 38 -4.89 7.15 12.47
N GLY A 39 -5.14 6.01 11.81
CA GLY A 39 -5.28 4.72 12.47
C GLY A 39 -4.08 4.40 13.37
N MET A 40 -4.31 4.39 14.68
CA MET A 40 -3.30 4.05 15.67
C MET A 40 -3.45 2.57 16.03
N PRO A 41 -2.36 1.79 16.03
CA PRO A 41 -2.44 0.41 16.49
C PRO A 41 -2.84 0.39 17.96
N SER A 42 -3.67 -0.57 18.34
CA SER A 42 -3.94 -0.79 19.75
C SER A 42 -2.67 -1.28 20.45
N VAL A 43 -2.47 -0.81 21.68
CA VAL A 43 -1.31 -1.14 22.50
C VAL A 43 -1.73 -2.03 23.67
N LEU A 44 -0.98 -3.10 23.87
CA LEU A 44 -1.07 -3.96 25.04
C LEU A 44 -0.09 -3.46 26.10
N LEU A 45 -0.58 -3.21 27.30
CA LEU A 45 0.19 -2.61 28.40
C LEU A 45 0.26 -3.57 29.60
N ALA A 46 1.39 -3.57 30.29
CA ALA A 46 1.52 -4.16 31.62
C ALA A 46 0.84 -3.29 32.69
N THR A 47 0.77 -3.81 33.92
CA THR A 47 0.21 -3.09 35.07
C THR A 47 0.96 -1.79 35.38
N ASP A 48 2.25 -1.72 35.08
CA ASP A 48 3.11 -0.54 35.23
C ASP A 48 3.01 0.45 34.05
N GLY A 49 2.19 0.14 33.05
CA GLY A 49 2.01 0.94 31.84
C GLY A 49 3.07 0.71 30.75
N SER A 50 4.02 -0.21 30.94
CA SER A 50 4.99 -0.56 29.90
C SER A 50 4.32 -1.28 28.73
N VAL A 51 4.79 -1.00 27.50
CA VAL A 51 4.24 -1.63 26.28
C VAL A 51 4.73 -3.07 26.16
N LEU A 52 3.77 -4.00 26.14
CA LEU A 52 4.00 -5.43 25.97
C LEU A 52 3.93 -5.87 24.51
N ALA A 53 3.03 -5.25 23.74
CA ALA A 53 2.86 -5.50 22.31
C ALA A 53 2.08 -4.36 21.65
N GLU A 54 2.25 -4.21 20.34
CA GLU A 54 1.42 -3.34 19.51
C GLU A 54 0.69 -4.22 18.49
N TYR A 55 -0.63 -4.10 18.40
CA TYR A 55 -1.44 -4.86 17.47
C TYR A 55 -1.55 -4.16 16.13
N LYS A 56 -0.42 -4.09 15.42
CA LYS A 56 -0.38 -3.63 14.03
C LYS A 56 -0.96 -4.69 13.12
N ASN A 57 -1.81 -4.26 12.18
CA ASN A 57 -2.23 -5.14 11.07
C ASN A 57 -1.15 -5.22 9.99
N ILE A 58 -0.27 -4.21 9.98
CA ILE A 58 0.58 -3.85 8.88
C ILE A 58 1.83 -3.16 9.45
N ASN A 59 3.04 -3.58 9.03
CA ASN A 59 4.24 -2.80 9.32
C ASN A 59 4.28 -1.59 8.38
N ARG A 60 3.79 -0.46 8.88
CA ARG A 60 3.66 0.83 8.17
C ARG A 60 4.15 1.96 9.08
N GLU A 61 5.02 2.79 8.56
CA GLU A 61 5.41 4.06 9.15
C GLU A 61 4.88 5.17 8.23
N TRP A 62 4.01 6.05 8.77
CA TRP A 62 3.44 7.14 7.97
C TRP A 62 4.44 8.28 7.86
N VAL A 63 4.79 8.66 6.63
CA VAL A 63 5.65 9.80 6.34
C VAL A 63 4.89 10.87 5.56
N PRO A 64 4.98 12.15 5.96
CA PRO A 64 4.47 13.27 5.17
C PRO A 64 5.11 13.30 3.77
N LEU A 65 4.38 13.79 2.76
CA LEU A 65 4.86 13.78 1.38
C LEU A 65 6.16 14.56 1.17
N ASP A 66 6.40 15.62 1.94
CA ASP A 66 7.64 16.43 1.91
C ASP A 66 8.86 15.70 2.52
N LYS A 67 8.64 14.57 3.19
CA LYS A 67 9.67 13.63 3.66
C LYS A 67 9.88 12.46 2.71
N VAL A 68 9.25 12.45 1.54
CA VAL A 68 9.52 11.47 0.48
C VAL A 68 10.43 12.08 -0.57
N ALA A 69 11.44 11.34 -1.02
CA ALA A 69 12.34 11.83 -2.07
C ALA A 69 11.55 12.22 -3.34
N ALA A 70 11.86 13.40 -3.89
CA ALA A 70 11.19 13.91 -5.10
C ALA A 70 11.32 12.95 -6.30
N SER A 71 12.42 12.18 -6.36
CA SER A 71 12.63 11.13 -7.35
C SER A 71 11.53 10.07 -7.33
N VAL A 72 11.05 9.68 -6.15
CA VAL A 72 9.96 8.70 -5.97
C VAL A 72 8.64 9.26 -6.48
N VAL A 73 8.31 10.49 -6.09
CA VAL A 73 7.06 11.17 -6.51
C VAL A 73 7.03 11.33 -8.03
N ASN A 74 8.14 11.82 -8.60
CA ASN A 74 8.28 11.98 -10.05
C ASN A 74 8.22 10.64 -10.78
N ALA A 75 8.89 9.60 -10.25
CA ALA A 75 8.84 8.25 -10.82
C ALA A 75 7.41 7.72 -10.83
N LEU A 76 6.68 7.85 -9.71
CA LEU A 76 5.30 7.38 -9.56
C LEU A 76 4.37 8.06 -10.57
N ILE A 77 4.40 9.39 -10.65
CA ILE A 77 3.57 10.15 -11.59
C ILE A 77 3.93 9.75 -13.03
N ALA A 78 5.22 9.72 -13.39
CA ALA A 78 5.64 9.47 -14.76
C ALA A 78 5.19 8.10 -15.31
N ILE A 79 5.21 7.04 -14.47
CA ILE A 79 4.86 5.67 -14.89
C ILE A 79 3.40 5.31 -14.64
N GLU A 80 2.82 5.72 -13.51
CA GLU A 80 1.47 5.31 -13.13
C GLU A 80 0.41 6.30 -13.61
N ASP A 81 0.68 7.61 -13.64
CA ASP A 81 -0.33 8.63 -13.99
C ASP A 81 0.26 9.99 -14.40
N ARG A 82 0.80 10.10 -15.62
CA ARG A 82 1.55 11.28 -16.09
C ARG A 82 0.76 12.59 -16.00
N ARG A 83 -0.57 12.52 -16.11
CA ARG A 83 -1.45 13.69 -16.09
C ARG A 83 -2.19 13.81 -14.77
N PHE A 84 -1.65 13.23 -13.69
CA PHE A 84 -2.25 13.20 -12.37
C PHE A 84 -2.82 14.56 -11.94
N PHE A 85 -2.05 15.65 -12.10
CA PHE A 85 -2.48 17.01 -11.74
C PHE A 85 -3.46 17.67 -12.73
N GLN A 86 -3.71 17.08 -13.90
CA GLN A 86 -4.52 17.66 -14.97
C GLN A 86 -5.96 17.10 -15.04
N HIS A 87 -6.28 16.10 -14.21
CA HIS A 87 -7.62 15.49 -14.16
C HIS A 87 -8.15 15.43 -12.72
N HIS A 88 -9.43 15.11 -12.56
CA HIS A 88 -10.09 14.98 -11.26
C HIS A 88 -10.60 13.54 -11.12
N GLY A 89 -9.76 12.64 -10.59
CA GLY A 89 -10.10 11.22 -10.38
C GLY A 89 -10.03 10.33 -11.62
N ILE A 90 -10.50 10.77 -12.78
CA ILE A 90 -10.51 9.98 -14.02
C ILE A 90 -9.83 10.75 -15.14
N ASP A 91 -8.91 10.09 -15.83
CA ASP A 91 -8.33 10.61 -17.07
C ASP A 91 -9.11 10.08 -18.28
N LEU A 92 -9.96 10.94 -18.84
CA LEU A 92 -10.78 10.61 -20.00
C LEU A 92 -9.97 10.28 -21.25
N ARG A 93 -8.85 10.96 -21.52
CA ARG A 93 -8.06 10.64 -22.72
C ARG A 93 -7.31 9.31 -22.56
N ARG A 94 -6.84 9.00 -21.35
CA ARG A 94 -6.22 7.70 -21.06
C ARG A 94 -7.25 6.58 -21.09
N THR A 95 -8.43 6.80 -20.52
CA THR A 95 -9.52 5.82 -20.51
C THR A 95 -10.01 5.53 -21.93
N GLY A 96 -10.22 6.57 -22.74
CA GLY A 96 -10.57 6.43 -24.15
C GLY A 96 -9.49 5.70 -24.96
N GLY A 97 -8.21 6.05 -24.76
CA GLY A 97 -7.09 5.35 -25.38
C GLY A 97 -7.03 3.88 -25.00
N ALA A 98 -7.17 3.55 -23.71
CA ALA A 98 -7.17 2.18 -23.22
C ALA A 98 -8.35 1.36 -23.78
N LEU A 99 -9.52 1.96 -23.93
CA LEU A 99 -10.68 1.32 -24.54
C LEU A 99 -10.40 0.98 -26.02
N LEU A 100 -9.84 1.93 -26.78
CA LEU A 100 -9.48 1.71 -28.19
C LEU A 100 -8.41 0.63 -28.35
N SER A 101 -7.37 0.63 -27.51
CA SER A 101 -6.34 -0.42 -27.51
C SER A 101 -6.95 -1.78 -27.17
N THR A 102 -7.85 -1.85 -26.18
CA THR A 102 -8.52 -3.10 -25.79
C THR A 102 -9.38 -3.65 -26.93
N LEU A 103 -10.08 -2.79 -27.67
CA LEU A 103 -10.85 -3.19 -28.87
C LEU A 103 -9.96 -3.70 -30.01
N ARG A 104 -8.69 -3.31 -30.04
CA ARG A 104 -7.67 -3.80 -30.98
C ARG A 104 -6.93 -5.05 -30.47
N GLY A 105 -7.30 -5.59 -29.32
CA GLY A 105 -6.66 -6.76 -28.69
C GLY A 105 -5.47 -6.42 -27.78
N GLU A 106 -5.18 -5.14 -27.56
CA GLU A 106 -4.09 -4.67 -26.70
C GLU A 106 -4.63 -4.21 -25.34
N LEU A 107 -4.51 -5.06 -24.32
CA LEU A 107 -4.88 -4.72 -22.95
C LEU A 107 -3.95 -3.64 -22.38
N GLN A 108 -4.43 -2.39 -22.32
CA GLN A 108 -3.70 -1.26 -21.77
C GLN A 108 -4.33 -0.77 -20.45
N GLY A 109 -3.49 -0.42 -19.48
CA GLY A 109 -3.94 0.12 -18.19
C GLY A 109 -4.51 1.54 -18.31
N GLY A 110 -5.84 1.66 -18.18
CA GLY A 110 -6.55 2.94 -18.23
C GLY A 110 -6.72 3.67 -16.88
N SER A 111 -6.37 3.04 -15.75
CA SER A 111 -6.66 3.57 -14.42
C SER A 111 -5.70 4.66 -13.96
N THR A 112 -6.22 5.67 -13.25
CA THR A 112 -5.48 6.75 -12.57
C THR A 112 -4.95 6.31 -11.21
N LEU A 113 -4.04 7.10 -10.62
CA LEU A 113 -3.57 6.87 -9.24
C LEU A 113 -4.72 6.89 -8.23
N THR A 114 -5.66 7.81 -8.37
CA THR A 114 -6.83 7.90 -7.47
C THR A 114 -7.75 6.68 -7.60
N GLN A 115 -7.94 6.13 -8.80
CA GLN A 115 -8.68 4.87 -8.97
C GLN A 115 -7.96 3.68 -8.34
N GLN A 116 -6.63 3.63 -8.47
CA GLN A 116 -5.82 2.61 -7.80
C GLN A 116 -5.91 2.75 -6.27
N LEU A 117 -5.85 3.97 -5.74
CA LEU A 117 -6.01 4.27 -4.32
C LEU A 117 -7.37 3.78 -3.81
N ALA A 118 -8.45 4.14 -4.50
CA ALA A 118 -9.81 3.72 -4.15
C ALA A 118 -9.91 2.19 -4.04
N ARG A 119 -9.40 1.47 -5.04
CA ARG A 119 -9.39 0.00 -5.04
C ARG A 119 -8.61 -0.60 -3.86
N ASN A 120 -7.48 0.01 -3.50
CA ASN A 120 -6.62 -0.51 -2.44
C ASN A 120 -7.21 -0.26 -1.05
N LEU A 121 -7.92 0.87 -0.86
CA LEU A 121 -8.52 1.22 0.42
C LEU A 121 -9.87 0.54 0.69
N TYR A 122 -10.65 0.26 -0.36
CA TYR A 122 -12.01 -0.27 -0.22
C TYR A 122 -12.23 -1.56 -1.05
N PRO A 123 -11.39 -2.60 -0.86
CA PRO A 123 -11.40 -3.79 -1.70
C PRO A 123 -12.69 -4.61 -1.58
N ASP A 124 -13.39 -4.56 -0.45
CA ASP A 124 -14.59 -5.36 -0.19
C ASP A 124 -15.85 -4.69 -0.76
N GLU A 125 -15.95 -3.37 -0.66
CA GLU A 125 -17.08 -2.57 -1.18
C GLU A 125 -17.00 -2.40 -2.71
N ILE A 126 -15.79 -2.18 -3.23
CA ILE A 126 -15.53 -2.06 -4.67
C ILE A 126 -15.56 -3.44 -5.33
N GLY A 127 -15.08 -4.46 -4.61
CA GLY A 127 -14.99 -5.85 -5.06
C GLY A 127 -13.62 -6.20 -5.63
N ARG A 128 -13.24 -7.48 -5.53
CA ARG A 128 -11.93 -8.00 -5.97
C ARG A 128 -11.92 -8.55 -7.41
N ALA A 129 -13.09 -8.98 -7.91
CA ALA A 129 -13.19 -9.62 -9.22
C ALA A 129 -13.03 -8.64 -10.38
N ALA A 130 -12.31 -9.04 -11.44
CA ALA A 130 -12.11 -8.20 -12.60
C ALA A 130 -13.39 -8.02 -13.43
N SER A 131 -14.18 -6.98 -13.12
CA SER A 131 -15.44 -6.66 -13.81
C SER A 131 -15.57 -5.18 -14.17
N ILE A 132 -16.45 -4.89 -15.13
CA ILE A 132 -16.81 -3.51 -15.52
C ILE A 132 -17.46 -2.78 -14.34
N THR A 133 -18.36 -3.45 -13.60
CA THR A 133 -19.00 -2.91 -12.40
C THR A 133 -17.97 -2.48 -11.36
N ARG A 134 -16.95 -3.31 -11.10
CA ARG A 134 -15.83 -2.93 -10.22
C ARG A 134 -15.14 -1.66 -10.72
N LYS A 135 -14.83 -1.56 -12.02
CA LYS A 135 -14.20 -0.36 -12.58
C LYS A 135 -15.07 0.89 -12.51
N ILE A 136 -16.38 0.76 -12.64
CA ILE A 136 -17.31 1.88 -12.43
C ILE A 136 -17.31 2.31 -10.95
N LYS A 137 -17.34 1.36 -10.01
CA LYS A 137 -17.24 1.65 -8.57
C LYS A 137 -15.93 2.35 -8.22
N GLU A 138 -14.79 1.91 -8.77
CA GLU A 138 -13.50 2.59 -8.61
C GLU A 138 -13.55 4.03 -9.14
N ALA A 139 -14.14 4.24 -10.32
CA ALA A 139 -14.27 5.55 -10.94
C ALA A 139 -15.13 6.51 -10.10
N ILE A 140 -16.31 6.06 -9.64
CA ILE A 140 -17.18 6.83 -8.73
C ILE A 140 -16.42 7.17 -7.44
N THR A 141 -15.74 6.20 -6.85
CA THR A 141 -15.01 6.40 -5.59
C THR A 141 -13.84 7.35 -5.79
N ALA A 142 -13.09 7.27 -6.89
CA ALA A 142 -12.03 8.22 -7.21
C ALA A 142 -12.54 9.65 -7.37
N LEU A 143 -13.70 9.84 -8.02
CA LEU A 143 -14.35 11.15 -8.11
C LEU A 143 -14.75 11.70 -6.75
N LYS A 144 -15.32 10.85 -5.88
CA LYS A 144 -15.61 11.21 -4.50
C LYS A 144 -14.33 11.67 -3.78
N ILE A 145 -13.26 10.88 -3.83
CA ILE A 145 -11.98 11.19 -3.16
C ILE A 145 -11.45 12.55 -3.61
N GLU A 146 -11.43 12.81 -4.91
CA GLU A 146 -10.89 14.07 -5.47
C GLU A 146 -11.79 15.29 -5.20
N ALA A 147 -13.04 15.08 -4.82
CA ALA A 147 -13.92 16.15 -4.38
C ALA A 147 -13.61 16.62 -2.94
N LEU A 148 -12.99 15.78 -2.10
CA LEU A 148 -12.70 16.10 -0.70
C LEU A 148 -11.21 16.23 -0.37
N TYR A 149 -10.32 15.65 -1.18
CA TYR A 149 -8.88 15.59 -0.90
C TYR A 149 -8.07 16.22 -2.02
N SER A 150 -7.03 16.96 -1.62
CA SER A 150 -6.07 17.54 -2.56
C SER A 150 -5.19 16.46 -3.22
N LYS A 151 -4.64 16.79 -4.39
CA LYS A 151 -3.69 15.93 -5.10
C LYS A 151 -2.50 15.49 -4.25
N THR A 152 -2.00 16.39 -3.41
CA THR A 152 -0.91 16.12 -2.48
C THR A 152 -1.32 15.13 -1.39
N GLU A 153 -2.51 15.26 -0.81
CA GLU A 153 -3.02 14.29 0.17
C GLU A 153 -3.27 12.92 -0.45
N ILE A 154 -3.73 12.87 -1.70
CA ILE A 154 -3.93 11.62 -2.44
C ILE A 154 -2.58 10.93 -2.67
N LEU A 155 -1.55 11.65 -3.11
CA LEU A 155 -0.20 11.09 -3.28
C LEU A 155 0.40 10.61 -1.96
N GLU A 156 0.29 11.42 -0.90
CA GLU A 156 0.75 11.04 0.44
C GLU A 156 0.07 9.74 0.88
N THR A 157 -1.26 9.69 0.77
CA THR A 157 -2.02 8.52 1.19
C THR A 157 -1.64 7.30 0.36
N TYR A 158 -1.52 7.45 -0.96
CA TYR A 158 -1.12 6.36 -1.84
C TYR A 158 0.25 5.81 -1.46
N LEU A 159 1.25 6.67 -1.32
CA LEU A 159 2.61 6.29 -0.98
C LEU A 159 2.71 5.67 0.41
N ASN A 160 1.83 6.02 1.34
CA ASN A 160 1.81 5.42 2.68
C ASN A 160 0.97 4.14 2.78
N THR A 161 0.08 3.85 1.83
CA THR A 161 -0.85 2.71 1.94
C THR A 161 -0.56 1.59 0.96
N VAL A 162 0.22 1.85 -0.08
CA VAL A 162 0.52 0.85 -1.10
C VAL A 162 1.30 -0.35 -0.52
N PRO A 163 0.86 -1.59 -0.76
CA PRO A 163 1.51 -2.77 -0.22
C PRO A 163 2.79 -3.09 -1.00
N PHE A 164 3.83 -3.51 -0.29
CA PHE A 164 5.01 -4.20 -0.83
C PHE A 164 5.08 -5.62 -0.25
N LEU A 165 6.04 -6.43 -0.71
CA LEU A 165 6.28 -7.75 -0.11
C LEU A 165 6.98 -7.64 1.24
N TYR A 166 7.07 -8.76 1.96
CA TYR A 166 7.76 -8.86 3.26
C TYR A 166 7.14 -8.02 4.38
N ASN A 167 5.81 -7.89 4.35
CA ASN A 167 5.03 -7.11 5.31
C ASN A 167 5.35 -5.61 5.33
N ALA A 168 6.06 -5.08 4.33
CA ALA A 168 6.32 -3.66 4.19
C ALA A 168 5.13 -2.97 3.50
N PHE A 169 4.53 -1.97 4.14
CA PHE A 169 3.48 -1.17 3.52
C PHE A 169 3.83 0.30 3.60
N GLY A 170 3.58 0.96 2.48
CA GLY A 170 4.03 2.31 2.24
C GLY A 170 5.52 2.39 1.87
N ILE A 171 5.88 3.54 1.33
CA ILE A 171 7.21 3.79 0.77
C ILE A 171 8.31 3.80 1.82
N GLU A 172 8.02 4.27 3.04
CA GLU A 172 9.01 4.30 4.14
C GLU A 172 9.46 2.89 4.51
N MET A 173 8.51 1.99 4.76
CA MET A 173 8.85 0.62 5.11
C MET A 173 9.48 -0.13 3.94
N ALA A 174 9.11 0.19 2.71
CA ALA A 174 9.78 -0.36 1.52
C ALA A 174 11.23 0.14 1.39
N ALA A 175 11.48 1.43 1.63
CA ALA A 175 12.82 2.01 1.61
C ALA A 175 13.75 1.32 2.61
N ARG A 176 13.27 1.14 3.86
CA ARG A 176 14.00 0.42 4.91
C ARG A 176 14.21 -1.05 4.57
N THR A 177 13.19 -1.70 4.00
CA THR A 177 13.26 -3.14 3.70
C THR A 177 14.24 -3.47 2.57
N TYR A 178 14.28 -2.65 1.51
CA TYR A 178 15.03 -2.98 0.30
C TYR A 178 16.39 -2.26 0.20
N PHE A 179 16.59 -1.17 0.95
CA PHE A 179 17.77 -0.32 0.84
C PHE A 179 18.32 0.19 2.18
N ASP A 180 17.78 -0.24 3.32
CA ASP A 180 18.13 0.26 4.67
C ASP A 180 18.20 1.79 4.76
N LYS A 181 17.21 2.47 4.17
CA LYS A 181 17.13 3.93 4.09
C LYS A 181 15.75 4.44 4.45
N SER A 182 15.68 5.70 4.88
CA SER A 182 14.41 6.43 4.91
C SER A 182 13.96 6.77 3.48
N ALA A 183 12.65 6.89 3.24
CA ALA A 183 12.08 7.27 1.96
C ALA A 183 12.58 8.64 1.46
N LYS A 184 13.04 9.51 2.36
CA LYS A 184 13.65 10.80 2.02
C LYS A 184 15.00 10.67 1.32
N ASP A 185 15.75 9.63 1.66
CA ASP A 185 17.14 9.45 1.26
C ASP A 185 17.30 8.51 0.06
N LEU A 186 16.17 8.06 -0.51
CA LEU A 186 16.15 7.24 -1.73
C LEU A 186 16.69 8.03 -2.92
N ASP A 187 17.65 7.43 -3.62
CA ASP A 187 18.12 7.97 -4.88
C ASP A 187 17.14 7.69 -6.04
N VAL A 188 17.49 8.14 -7.25
CA VAL A 188 16.66 7.98 -8.45
C VAL A 188 16.50 6.51 -8.86
N LEU A 189 17.53 5.68 -8.70
CA LEU A 189 17.47 4.25 -9.04
C LEU A 189 16.63 3.48 -8.04
N GLU A 190 16.81 3.76 -6.75
CA GLU A 190 16.10 3.11 -5.65
C GLU A 190 14.61 3.47 -5.71
N GLY A 191 14.29 4.76 -5.86
CA GLY A 191 12.92 5.22 -6.05
C GLY A 191 12.25 4.64 -7.30
N ALA A 192 12.94 4.61 -8.44
CA ALA A 192 12.43 3.99 -9.67
C ALA A 192 12.23 2.47 -9.53
N THR A 193 13.04 1.79 -8.69
CA THR A 193 12.91 0.36 -8.42
C THR A 193 11.65 0.09 -7.61
N LEU A 194 11.45 0.80 -6.49
CA LEU A 194 10.27 0.64 -5.63
C LEU A 194 8.98 0.99 -6.38
N VAL A 195 8.96 2.11 -7.11
CA VAL A 195 7.80 2.48 -7.94
C VAL A 195 7.57 1.43 -9.03
N GLY A 196 8.62 0.93 -9.67
CA GLY A 196 8.53 -0.11 -10.68
C GLY A 196 7.83 -1.37 -10.19
N MET A 197 8.05 -1.74 -8.92
CA MET A 197 7.42 -2.89 -8.27
C MET A 197 5.90 -2.76 -8.15
N LEU A 198 5.33 -1.56 -8.10
CA LEU A 198 3.90 -1.36 -7.83
C LEU A 198 2.97 -1.99 -8.87
N LYS A 199 3.46 -2.16 -10.12
CA LYS A 199 2.73 -2.88 -11.16
C LYS A 199 2.50 -4.37 -10.81
N GLY A 200 3.38 -4.95 -9.99
CA GLY A 200 3.33 -6.34 -9.58
C GLY A 200 4.44 -6.63 -8.57
N THR A 201 4.13 -6.46 -7.29
CA THR A 201 5.10 -6.41 -6.19
C THR A 201 5.93 -7.67 -6.02
N SER A 202 5.37 -8.83 -6.38
CA SER A 202 6.09 -10.11 -6.45
C SER A 202 6.85 -10.29 -7.76
N TYR A 203 6.19 -10.02 -8.89
CA TYR A 203 6.74 -10.26 -10.22
C TYR A 203 7.96 -9.38 -10.55
N TYR A 204 7.96 -8.14 -10.06
CA TYR A 204 9.04 -7.16 -10.22
C TYR A 204 9.87 -6.98 -8.95
N ASN A 205 9.78 -7.89 -7.98
CA ASN A 205 10.58 -7.82 -6.76
C ASN A 205 12.07 -7.99 -7.10
N PRO A 206 12.97 -7.08 -6.67
CA PRO A 206 14.39 -7.15 -7.02
C PRO A 206 15.16 -8.26 -6.30
N VAL A 207 14.65 -8.77 -5.18
CA VAL A 207 15.21 -9.93 -4.45
C VAL A 207 14.82 -11.24 -5.13
N LEU A 208 13.57 -11.37 -5.58
CA LEU A 208 13.04 -12.60 -6.19
C LEU A 208 13.32 -12.67 -7.71
N ASN A 209 13.28 -11.53 -8.39
CA ASN A 209 13.29 -11.42 -9.85
C ASN A 209 14.16 -10.21 -10.31
N PRO A 210 15.48 -10.22 -10.04
CA PRO A 210 16.36 -9.06 -10.26
C PRO A 210 16.37 -8.56 -11.71
N GLU A 211 16.36 -9.46 -12.69
CA GLU A 211 16.36 -9.07 -14.11
C GLU A 211 15.08 -8.32 -14.50
N ARG A 212 13.92 -8.82 -14.06
CA ARG A 212 12.62 -8.18 -14.32
C ARG A 212 12.53 -6.83 -13.61
N ALA A 213 13.01 -6.77 -12.36
CA ALA A 213 13.05 -5.54 -11.59
C ALA A 213 13.94 -4.49 -12.26
N LEU A 214 15.12 -4.89 -12.75
CA LEU A 214 16.06 -4.03 -13.47
C LEU A 214 15.44 -3.45 -14.75
N GLN A 215 14.82 -4.30 -15.57
CA GLN A 215 14.12 -3.88 -16.78
C GLN A 215 12.98 -2.90 -16.47
N ARG A 216 12.20 -3.19 -15.41
CA ARG A 216 11.08 -2.34 -14.99
C ARG A 216 11.56 -1.01 -14.42
N ARG A 217 12.61 -0.98 -13.61
CA ARG A 217 13.28 0.26 -13.14
C ARG A 217 13.71 1.11 -14.32
N ASN A 218 14.38 0.53 -15.31
CA ASN A 218 14.84 1.26 -16.49
C ASN A 218 13.67 1.82 -17.32
N LEU A 219 12.54 1.09 -17.40
CA LEU A 219 11.31 1.61 -18.01
C LEU A 219 10.76 2.82 -17.23
N VAL A 220 10.79 2.80 -15.89
CA VAL A 220 10.40 3.95 -15.06
C VAL A 220 11.30 5.15 -15.34
N LEU A 221 12.63 4.98 -15.36
CA LEU A 221 13.58 6.04 -15.72
C LEU A 221 13.29 6.63 -17.10
N ALA A 222 12.99 5.78 -18.08
CA ALA A 222 12.62 6.23 -19.42
C ALA A 222 11.30 7.02 -19.43
N GLN A 223 10.32 6.67 -18.59
CA GLN A 223 9.10 7.47 -18.45
C GLN A 223 9.38 8.81 -17.77
N MET A 224 10.24 8.85 -16.75
CA MET A 224 10.65 10.11 -16.11
C MET A 224 11.29 11.08 -17.12
N ALA A 225 12.13 10.57 -18.03
CA ALA A 225 12.69 11.40 -19.09
C ALA A 225 11.64 11.89 -20.10
N ARG A 226 10.66 11.04 -20.47
CA ARG A 226 9.54 11.47 -21.33
C ARG A 226 8.66 12.52 -20.66
N ASP A 227 8.60 12.52 -19.34
CA ASP A 227 7.88 13.50 -18.54
C ASP A 227 8.71 14.76 -18.22
N GLY A 228 10.00 14.77 -18.60
CA GLY A 228 10.90 15.90 -18.38
C GLY A 228 11.47 16.01 -16.96
N THR A 229 11.22 15.02 -16.10
CA THR A 229 11.70 15.03 -14.70
C THR A 229 13.10 14.42 -14.54
N LEU A 230 13.67 13.86 -15.61
CA LEU A 230 15.01 13.29 -15.65
C LEU A 230 15.65 13.52 -17.01
N ASP A 231 16.90 14.00 -17.04
CA ASP A 231 17.64 14.20 -18.29
C ASP A 231 17.80 12.87 -19.06
N PRO A 232 17.40 12.79 -20.35
CA PRO A 232 17.62 11.62 -21.20
C PRO A 232 19.08 11.11 -21.20
N ALA A 233 20.08 12.00 -21.16
CA ALA A 233 21.49 11.59 -21.10
C ALA A 233 21.80 10.89 -19.77
N ARG A 234 21.22 11.36 -18.67
CA ARG A 234 21.34 10.74 -17.35
C ARG A 234 20.64 9.38 -17.30
N VAL A 235 19.50 9.21 -17.97
CA VAL A 235 18.81 7.90 -18.08
C VAL A 235 19.71 6.85 -18.70
N GLN A 236 20.45 7.18 -19.77
CA GLN A 236 21.34 6.20 -20.42
C GLN A 236 22.44 5.71 -19.47
N ALA A 237 23.04 6.61 -18.70
CA ALA A 237 24.05 6.28 -17.70
C ALA A 237 23.46 5.46 -16.53
N LEU A 238 22.34 5.91 -15.97
CA LEU A 238 21.66 5.25 -14.84
C LEU A 238 21.14 3.86 -15.19
N SER A 239 20.61 3.67 -16.41
CA SER A 239 20.04 2.39 -16.85
C SER A 239 21.08 1.27 -16.92
N ARG A 240 22.36 1.60 -17.06
CA ARG A 240 23.48 0.64 -17.07
C ARG A 240 23.97 0.27 -15.67
N GLN A 241 23.56 0.99 -14.63
CA GLN A 241 23.97 0.67 -13.27
C GLN A 241 23.22 -0.57 -12.77
N PRO A 242 23.91 -1.48 -12.04
CA PRO A 242 23.26 -2.67 -11.50
C PRO A 242 22.21 -2.31 -10.44
N LEU A 243 21.37 -3.27 -10.08
CA LEU A 243 20.59 -3.16 -8.85
C LEU A 243 21.54 -3.32 -7.66
N ARG A 244 21.46 -2.42 -6.69
CA ARG A 244 22.14 -2.52 -5.40
C ARG A 244 21.05 -2.52 -4.34
N LEU A 245 20.97 -3.60 -3.57
CA LEU A 245 20.01 -3.74 -2.49
C LEU A 245 20.79 -3.82 -1.19
N ASP A 246 20.23 -3.22 -0.14
CA ASP A 246 20.59 -3.51 1.24
C ASP A 246 19.34 -4.11 1.89
N PHE A 247 19.11 -5.39 1.61
CA PHE A 247 17.84 -6.04 1.88
C PHE A 247 17.82 -6.63 3.28
N GLU A 248 17.03 -6.03 4.14
CA GLU A 248 16.73 -6.56 5.48
C GLU A 248 15.23 -6.57 5.72
N ARG A 249 14.70 -7.73 6.10
CA ARG A 249 13.29 -7.83 6.46
C ARG A 249 13.06 -7.07 7.75
N GLN A 250 12.12 -6.14 7.71
CA GLN A 250 11.66 -5.39 8.87
C GLN A 250 10.74 -6.29 9.72
N VAL A 251 11.34 -7.19 10.49
CA VAL A 251 10.61 -8.09 11.40
C VAL A 251 10.24 -7.31 12.65
N GLU A 252 8.95 -7.30 12.99
CA GLU A 252 8.52 -6.74 14.27
C GLU A 252 9.11 -7.55 15.42
N SER A 253 9.76 -6.86 16.36
CA SER A 253 10.25 -7.50 17.59
C SER A 253 9.06 -8.09 18.35
N PRO A 254 9.10 -9.36 18.78
CA PRO A 254 7.96 -10.03 19.43
C PRO A 254 7.49 -9.41 20.77
N GLY A 255 8.13 -8.33 21.22
CA GLY A 255 7.88 -7.69 22.50
C GLY A 255 8.33 -8.54 23.68
N PRO A 256 8.20 -8.03 24.92
CA PRO A 256 8.57 -8.76 26.14
C PRO A 256 7.65 -9.95 26.46
N ALA A 257 6.46 -10.07 25.86
CA ALA A 257 5.49 -11.12 26.22
C ALA A 257 4.79 -11.74 24.98
N PRO A 258 5.52 -12.30 24.00
CA PRO A 258 4.96 -12.66 22.69
C PRO A 258 3.80 -13.67 22.75
N HIS A 259 3.91 -14.68 23.62
CA HIS A 259 2.87 -15.70 23.74
C HIS A 259 1.58 -15.16 24.37
N ILE A 260 1.70 -14.34 25.41
CA ILE A 260 0.56 -13.69 26.06
C ILE A 260 -0.05 -12.67 25.10
N ALA A 261 0.78 -11.88 24.42
CA ALA A 261 0.32 -10.92 23.42
C ALA A 261 -0.48 -11.60 22.31
N GLN A 262 -0.03 -12.75 21.81
CA GLN A 262 -0.76 -13.51 20.80
C GLN A 262 -2.08 -14.10 21.33
N HIS A 263 -2.08 -14.63 22.56
CA HIS A 263 -3.30 -15.15 23.17
C HIS A 263 -4.34 -14.04 23.39
N LEU A 264 -3.92 -12.90 23.92
CA LEU A 264 -4.78 -11.74 24.14
C LEU A 264 -5.23 -11.09 22.84
N ARG A 265 -4.45 -11.19 21.75
CA ARG A 265 -4.87 -10.75 20.42
C ARG A 265 -6.15 -11.46 20.00
N THR A 266 -6.23 -12.77 20.15
CA THR A 266 -7.42 -13.55 19.77
C THR A 266 -8.66 -13.10 20.56
N TRP A 267 -8.51 -12.88 21.87
CA TRP A 267 -9.59 -12.38 22.71
C TRP A 267 -10.01 -10.95 22.33
N LEU A 268 -9.03 -10.05 22.12
CA LEU A 268 -9.30 -8.66 21.80
C LEU A 268 -9.96 -8.48 20.43
N VAL A 269 -9.63 -9.30 19.44
CA VAL A 269 -10.32 -9.31 18.13
C VAL A 269 -11.82 -9.61 18.34
N ALA A 270 -12.14 -10.69 19.04
CA ALA A 270 -13.54 -11.06 19.28
C ALA A 270 -14.30 -9.96 20.05
N TRP A 271 -13.67 -9.41 21.11
CA TRP A 271 -14.26 -8.31 21.86
C TRP A 271 -14.47 -7.07 20.98
N ALA A 272 -13.50 -6.72 20.13
CA ALA A 272 -13.60 -5.54 19.29
C ALA A 272 -14.67 -5.69 18.20
N ASP A 273 -14.77 -6.86 17.57
CA ASP A 273 -15.82 -7.17 16.60
C ASP A 273 -17.22 -7.03 17.22
N ASP A 274 -17.41 -7.53 18.46
CA ASP A 274 -18.68 -7.41 19.20
C ASP A 274 -19.03 -5.97 19.61
N ASN A 275 -18.03 -5.08 19.67
CA ASN A 275 -18.17 -3.71 20.16
C ASN A 275 -17.95 -2.65 19.07
N ASP A 276 -17.93 -3.05 17.79
CA ASP A 276 -17.71 -2.18 16.63
C ASP A 276 -16.39 -1.38 16.71
N TYR A 277 -15.33 -2.02 17.22
CA TYR A 277 -13.97 -1.50 17.22
C TYR A 277 -13.07 -2.29 16.28
N ASN A 278 -12.06 -1.61 15.75
CA ASN A 278 -10.98 -2.22 15.01
C ASN A 278 -9.67 -2.07 15.79
N ILE A 279 -9.17 -3.20 16.29
CA ILE A 279 -7.96 -3.27 17.13
C ILE A 279 -6.70 -2.72 16.42
N HIS A 280 -6.75 -2.55 15.11
CA HIS A 280 -5.61 -2.12 14.32
C HIS A 280 -5.55 -0.63 14.03
N VAL A 281 -6.67 0.09 14.16
CA VAL A 281 -6.75 1.50 13.76
C VAL A 281 -7.41 2.40 14.81
N ASP A 282 -8.12 1.84 15.79
CA ASP A 282 -8.86 2.66 16.76
C ASP A 282 -8.06 3.02 18.02
N GLY A 283 -6.78 2.64 18.08
CA GLY A 283 -5.86 3.08 19.14
C GLY A 283 -6.24 2.62 20.54
N LEU A 284 -6.84 1.43 20.68
CA LEU A 284 -7.25 0.91 21.99
C LEU A 284 -6.04 0.75 22.91
N ARG A 285 -6.24 1.03 24.20
CA ARG A 285 -5.23 0.80 25.25
C ARG A 285 -5.70 -0.34 26.13
N VAL A 286 -5.07 -1.50 26.00
CA VAL A 286 -5.44 -2.72 26.72
C VAL A 286 -4.46 -2.94 27.85
N VAL A 287 -4.90 -2.66 29.08
CA VAL A 287 -4.09 -2.88 30.29
C VAL A 287 -4.30 -4.30 30.79
N THR A 288 -3.21 -5.04 30.94
CA THR A 288 -3.21 -6.42 31.44
C THR A 288 -2.92 -6.48 32.94
N THR A 289 -3.06 -7.67 33.52
CA THR A 289 -2.59 -7.98 34.87
C THR A 289 -1.12 -8.39 34.91
N LEU A 290 -0.40 -8.32 33.79
CA LEU A 290 0.98 -8.77 33.72
C LEU A 290 1.93 -7.74 34.34
N ASP A 291 2.83 -8.22 35.20
CA ASP A 291 3.98 -7.45 35.66
C ASP A 291 5.16 -7.62 34.68
N ALA A 292 5.64 -6.51 34.13
CA ALA A 292 6.71 -6.52 33.12
C ALA A 292 8.08 -6.92 33.70
N GLY A 293 8.32 -6.70 34.99
CA GLY A 293 9.50 -7.18 35.69
C GLY A 293 9.51 -8.70 35.79
N LEU A 294 8.41 -9.28 36.28
CA LEU A 294 8.25 -10.73 36.41
C LEU A 294 8.29 -11.44 35.05
N GLN A 295 7.64 -10.89 34.02
CA GLN A 295 7.70 -11.47 32.68
C GLN A 295 9.14 -11.49 32.12
N ARG A 296 9.90 -10.40 32.31
CA ARG A 296 11.31 -10.36 31.91
C ARG A 296 12.15 -11.39 32.65
N ALA A 297 11.94 -11.54 33.96
CA ALA A 297 12.63 -12.55 34.76
C ALA A 297 12.30 -13.98 34.28
N ALA A 298 11.03 -14.25 33.97
CA ALA A 298 10.60 -15.54 33.43
C ALA A 298 11.26 -15.86 32.07
N ASN A 299 11.29 -14.89 31.15
CA ASN A 299 11.95 -15.07 29.84
C ASN A 299 13.46 -15.34 30.00
N GLN A 300 14.13 -14.62 30.90
CA GLN A 300 15.55 -14.83 31.18
C GLN A 300 15.82 -16.22 31.77
N ALA A 301 14.98 -16.69 32.71
CA ALA A 301 15.09 -18.02 33.29
C ALA A 301 14.93 -19.10 32.21
N LEU A 302 13.93 -18.97 31.33
CA LEU A 302 13.71 -19.89 30.21
C LEU A 302 14.90 -19.91 29.25
N ALA A 303 15.39 -18.74 28.84
CA ALA A 303 16.52 -18.64 27.92
C ALA A 303 17.79 -19.30 28.48
N ARG A 304 18.06 -19.12 29.78
CA ARG A 304 19.18 -19.79 30.47
C ARG A 304 19.02 -21.31 30.47
N GLN A 305 17.82 -21.80 30.79
CA GLN A 305 17.54 -23.23 30.84
C GLN A 305 17.65 -23.89 29.46
N LEU A 306 17.09 -23.26 28.42
CA LEU A 306 17.20 -23.74 27.03
C LEU A 306 18.66 -23.79 26.57
N ALA A 307 19.46 -22.77 26.89
CA ALA A 307 20.89 -22.75 26.55
C ALA A 307 21.70 -23.85 27.28
N GLN A 308 21.26 -24.28 28.47
CA GLN A 308 21.88 -25.41 29.17
C GLN A 308 21.46 -26.74 28.54
N LEU A 309 20.18 -26.92 28.24
CA LEU A 309 19.66 -28.14 27.60
C LEU A 309 20.24 -28.34 26.20
N GLN A 310 20.39 -27.27 25.41
CA GLN A 310 21.00 -27.33 24.08
C GLN A 310 22.44 -27.84 24.16
N ARG A 311 23.24 -27.32 25.10
CA ARG A 311 24.63 -27.78 25.32
C ARG A 311 24.69 -29.27 25.67
N LEU A 312 23.76 -29.76 26.48
CA LEU A 312 23.68 -31.19 26.81
C LEU A 312 23.28 -32.04 25.60
N ALA A 313 22.33 -31.56 24.78
CA ALA A 313 21.93 -32.23 23.56
C ALA A 313 23.09 -32.32 22.55
N ASP A 314 23.78 -31.21 22.30
CA ASP A 314 24.92 -31.12 21.38
C ASP A 314 26.09 -32.04 21.81
N SER A 315 26.27 -32.24 23.12
CA SER A 315 27.28 -33.15 23.69
C SER A 315 26.97 -34.64 23.50
N ARG A 316 25.70 -35.01 23.22
CA ARG A 316 25.26 -36.40 22.99
C ARG A 316 25.18 -36.78 21.51
N VAL A 317 25.28 -35.79 20.63
CA VAL A 317 25.23 -35.96 19.16
C VAL A 317 26.66 -36.06 18.56
N ARG A 318 27.70 -35.91 19.39
CA ARG A 318 29.10 -36.27 19.06
C ARG A 318 29.43 -37.64 19.62
#